data_AF-T1JL33-F1
#
_entry.id   AF-T1JL33-F1
#
_cell.length_a   1.000
_cell.length_b   1.000
_cell.length_c   1.000
_cell.angle_alpha   90.00
_cell.angle_beta   90.00
_cell.angle_gamma   90.00
#
_symmetry.space_group_name_H-M   'P 1'
#
loop_
_entity.id
_entity.type
_entity.pdbx_description
1 polymer ?
#
loop_
_entity_poly.entity_id
_entity_poly.type
_entity_poly.pdbx_seq_one_letter_code
_entity_poly.pdbx_strand_id
1 'polypeptide(L)'
;MEKASKAIRRSGVRLKSLGGGHTDLNLIISELKDVRQAAKAFMQAQSTAAQDMLKWSGSDDNRAVQDIISQLAELNCLWTEVQKEFTESLKDYKYQFEIILEGEKHVDQARNHLIACEQRENKF
;
A
#
# COMPACT_ATOMS: atom_id res chain seq x y z
N MET A 1 2.58 -0.41 -20.72
CA MET A 1 3.38 -1.34 -19.88
C MET A 1 2.82 -1.49 -18.47
N GLU A 2 2.50 -0.39 -17.78
CA GLU A 2 2.00 -0.41 -16.39
C GLU A 2 0.70 -1.23 -16.18
N LYS A 3 -0.29 -1.08 -17.10
CA LYS A 3 -1.54 -1.87 -17.07
C LYS A 3 -1.29 -3.38 -17.22
N ALA A 4 -0.34 -3.78 -18.06
CA ALA A 4 0.02 -5.18 -18.27
C ALA A 4 0.75 -5.76 -17.04
N SER A 5 1.66 -4.99 -16.45
CA SER A 5 2.34 -5.39 -15.19
C SER A 5 1.34 -5.56 -14.04
N LYS A 6 0.36 -4.65 -13.90
CA LYS A 6 -0.73 -4.78 -12.92
C LYS A 6 -1.58 -6.03 -13.15
N ALA A 7 -1.94 -6.30 -14.40
CA ALA A 7 -2.70 -7.51 -14.76
C ALA A 7 -1.92 -8.78 -14.40
N ILE A 8 -0.62 -8.86 -14.73
CA ILE A 8 0.24 -9.99 -14.39
C ILE A 8 0.34 -10.19 -12.88
N ARG A 9 0.53 -9.11 -12.09
CA ARG A 9 0.59 -9.21 -10.62
C ARG A 9 -0.71 -9.73 -10.02
N ARG A 10 -1.86 -9.19 -10.45
CA ARG A 10 -3.19 -9.66 -9.99
C ARG A 10 -3.41 -11.13 -10.34
N SER A 11 -3.06 -11.53 -11.56
CA SER A 11 -3.10 -12.94 -11.97
C SER A 11 -2.19 -13.81 -11.12
N GLY A 12 -0.97 -13.35 -10.79
CA GLY A 12 -0.07 -14.06 -9.89
C GLY A 12 -0.62 -14.25 -8.48
N VAL A 13 -1.32 -13.24 -7.92
CA VAL A 13 -1.99 -13.34 -6.62
C VAL A 13 -3.12 -14.37 -6.67
N ARG A 14 -3.94 -14.35 -7.73
CA ARG A 14 -5.00 -15.34 -7.95
C ARG A 14 -4.43 -16.75 -8.05
N LEU A 15 -3.35 -16.94 -8.83
CA LEU A 15 -2.69 -18.24 -8.98
C LEU A 15 -2.15 -18.77 -7.64
N LYS A 16 -1.51 -17.92 -6.82
CA LYS A 16 -1.00 -18.30 -5.50
C LYS A 16 -2.11 -18.61 -4.48
N SER A 17 -3.32 -18.12 -4.73
CA SER A 17 -4.48 -18.30 -3.85
C SER A 17 -5.40 -19.44 -4.29
N LEU A 18 -5.07 -20.12 -5.40
CA LEU A 18 -5.80 -21.28 -5.89
C LEU A 18 -5.80 -22.39 -4.83
N GLY A 19 -6.99 -22.90 -4.50
CA GLY A 19 -7.20 -23.98 -3.55
C GLY A 19 -7.35 -23.57 -2.08
N GLY A 20 -7.08 -22.30 -1.73
CA GLY A 20 -7.15 -21.81 -0.35
C GLY A 20 -8.34 -20.90 -0.04
N GLY A 21 -9.20 -20.54 -1.00
CA GLY A 21 -10.36 -19.66 -0.77
C GLY A 21 -10.04 -18.18 -0.49
N HIS A 22 -8.84 -17.83 -0.04
CA HIS A 22 -8.49 -16.46 0.38
C HIS A 22 -8.06 -15.51 -0.75
N THR A 23 -8.56 -15.69 -1.97
CA THR A 23 -8.07 -14.94 -3.14
C THR A 23 -8.32 -13.44 -3.02
N ASP A 24 -9.51 -13.05 -2.58
CA ASP A 24 -9.90 -11.63 -2.51
C ASP A 24 -9.13 -10.89 -1.41
N LEU A 25 -8.92 -11.54 -0.27
CA LEU A 25 -8.12 -10.97 0.83
C LEU A 25 -6.65 -10.78 0.42
N ASN A 26 -6.06 -11.75 -0.27
CA ASN A 26 -4.71 -11.60 -0.83
C ASN A 26 -4.64 -10.49 -1.90
N LEU A 27 -5.70 -10.29 -2.69
CA LEU A 27 -5.78 -9.18 -3.65
C LEU A 27 -5.81 -7.83 -2.93
N ILE A 28 -6.59 -7.68 -1.86
CA ILE A 28 -6.63 -6.46 -1.04
C ILE A 28 -5.25 -6.15 -0.47
N ILE A 29 -4.58 -7.13 0.15
CA ILE A 29 -3.22 -6.96 0.71
C ILE A 29 -2.23 -6.51 -0.37
N SER A 30 -2.32 -7.10 -1.57
CA SER A 30 -1.49 -6.71 -2.71
C SER A 30 -1.80 -5.28 -3.17
N GLU A 31 -3.07 -4.91 -3.27
CA GLU A 31 -3.48 -3.59 -3.75
C GLU A 31 -3.10 -2.49 -2.74
N LEU A 32 -3.22 -2.75 -1.43
CA LEU A 32 -2.76 -1.82 -0.38
C LEU A 32 -1.24 -1.61 -0.41
N LYS A 33 -0.46 -2.66 -0.73
CA LYS A 33 0.98 -2.51 -0.96
C LYS A 33 1.26 -1.53 -2.10
N ASP A 34 0.47 -1.60 -3.16
CA ASP A 34 0.62 -0.72 -4.33
C ASP A 34 0.22 0.72 -4.01
N VAL A 35 -0.87 0.91 -3.26
CA VAL A 35 -1.30 2.23 -2.76
C VAL A 35 -0.17 2.89 -1.96
N ARG A 36 0.44 2.15 -1.03
CA ARG A 36 1.57 2.66 -0.24
C ARG A 36 2.77 3.01 -1.11
N GLN A 37 3.09 2.19 -2.12
CA GLN A 37 4.20 2.46 -3.03
C GLN A 37 3.94 3.72 -3.89
N ALA A 38 2.72 3.86 -4.42
CA ALA A 38 2.32 5.01 -5.21
C ALA A 38 2.33 6.30 -4.36
N ALA A 39 1.86 6.24 -3.12
CA ALA A 39 1.92 7.36 -2.19
C ALA A 39 3.36 7.85 -1.94
N LYS A 40 4.30 6.92 -1.71
CA LYS A 40 5.73 7.24 -1.57
C LYS A 40 6.31 7.91 -2.82
N ALA A 41 6.01 7.36 -4.00
CA ALA A 41 6.49 7.90 -5.26
C ALA A 41 5.92 9.31 -5.53
N PHE A 42 4.63 9.52 -5.24
CA PHE A 42 3.99 10.82 -5.33
C PHE A 42 4.65 11.84 -4.41
N MET A 43 4.82 11.51 -3.12
CA MET A 43 5.50 12.37 -2.15
C MET A 43 6.91 12.76 -2.61
N GLN A 44 7.68 11.80 -3.14
CA GLN A 44 9.02 12.07 -3.66
C GLN A 44 8.99 13.03 -4.86
N ALA A 45 8.13 12.77 -5.85
CA ALA A 45 7.99 13.63 -7.02
C ALA A 45 7.53 15.04 -6.65
N GLN A 46 6.59 15.16 -5.70
CA GLN A 46 6.13 16.43 -5.16
C GLN A 46 7.27 17.19 -4.48
N SER A 47 8.07 16.53 -3.65
CA SER A 47 9.23 17.13 -2.99
C SER A 47 10.27 17.62 -4.00
N THR A 48 10.55 16.86 -5.06
CA THR A 48 11.45 17.30 -6.14
C THR A 48 10.91 18.55 -6.83
N ALA A 49 9.63 18.55 -7.20
CA ALA A 49 9.00 19.72 -7.83
C ALA A 49 9.07 20.97 -6.93
N ALA A 50 8.84 20.84 -5.62
CA ALA A 50 8.96 21.94 -4.68
C ALA A 50 10.39 22.50 -4.59
N GLN A 51 11.41 21.63 -4.59
CA GLN A 51 12.81 22.04 -4.61
C GLN A 51 13.17 22.79 -5.90
N ASP A 52 12.70 22.28 -7.05
CA ASP A 52 12.94 22.92 -8.34
C ASP A 52 12.26 24.30 -8.42
N MET A 53 11.04 24.43 -7.89
CA MET A 53 10.35 25.72 -7.78
C MET A 53 11.15 26.72 -6.94
N LEU A 54 11.67 26.31 -5.78
CA LEU A 54 12.46 27.17 -4.90
C LEU A 54 13.77 27.61 -5.57
N LYS A 55 14.43 26.70 -6.29
CA LYS A 55 15.66 27.00 -7.04
C LYS A 55 15.38 28.00 -8.17
N TRP A 56 14.29 27.79 -8.91
CA TRP A 56 13.87 28.70 -9.97
C TRP A 56 13.56 30.09 -9.41
N SER A 57 12.73 30.19 -8.37
CA SER A 57 12.33 31.47 -7.80
C SER A 57 13.51 32.25 -7.22
N GLY A 58 14.50 31.56 -6.65
CA GLY A 58 15.73 32.21 -6.15
C GLY A 58 16.56 32.91 -7.22
N SER A 59 16.33 32.60 -8.50
CA SER A 59 16.98 33.28 -9.65
C SER A 59 16.07 34.33 -10.29
N ASP A 60 14.84 34.50 -9.82
CA ASP A 60 13.86 35.44 -10.36
C ASP A 60 14.06 36.84 -9.75
N ASP A 61 13.99 37.91 -10.54
CA ASP A 61 14.18 39.29 -10.02
C ASP A 61 12.98 39.76 -9.18
N ASN A 62 11.82 39.11 -9.30
CA ASN A 62 10.60 39.50 -8.61
C ASN A 62 10.59 38.96 -7.16
N ARG A 63 10.84 39.85 -6.21
CA ARG A 63 10.78 39.55 -4.77
C ARG A 63 9.45 38.96 -4.31
N ALA A 64 8.32 39.39 -4.88
CA ALA A 64 7.02 38.83 -4.51
C ALA A 64 6.92 37.35 -4.91
N VAL A 65 7.50 36.96 -6.05
CA VAL A 65 7.57 35.55 -6.48
C VAL A 65 8.47 34.75 -5.54
N GLN A 66 9.63 35.30 -5.16
CA GLN A 66 10.52 34.66 -4.18
C GLN A 66 9.80 34.39 -2.85
N ASP A 67 9.12 35.40 -2.31
CA ASP A 67 8.43 35.30 -1.02
C ASP A 67 7.29 34.27 -1.06
N ILE A 68 6.47 34.30 -2.12
CA ILE A 68 5.36 33.33 -2.29
C ILE A 68 5.90 31.91 -2.41
N ILE A 69 6.96 31.70 -3.20
CA ILE A 69 7.51 30.36 -3.41
C ILE A 69 8.18 29.84 -2.13
N SER A 70 8.81 30.71 -1.32
CA SER A 70 9.32 30.35 0.00
C SER A 70 8.20 29.83 0.92
N GLN A 71 7.06 30.53 0.97
CA GLN A 71 5.90 30.10 1.76
C GLN A 71 5.31 28.78 1.23
N LEU A 72 5.24 28.60 -0.08
CA LEU A 72 4.80 27.34 -0.69
C LEU A 72 5.75 26.18 -0.38
N ALA A 73 7.06 26.44 -0.30
CA ALA A 73 8.04 25.44 0.10
C ALA A 73 7.86 25.01 1.56
N GLU A 74 7.62 25.96 2.48
CA GLU A 74 7.28 25.67 3.87
C GLU A 74 6.00 24.83 3.99
N LEU A 75 4.95 25.20 3.26
CA LEU A 75 3.70 24.43 3.20
C LEU A 75 3.94 23.02 2.66
N ASN A 76 4.79 22.87 1.63
CA ASN A 76 5.15 21.57 1.09
C ASN A 76 5.91 20.70 2.12
N CYS A 77 6.76 21.29 2.96
CA CYS A 77 7.43 20.56 4.05
C CYS A 77 6.42 20.00 5.05
N LEU A 78 5.48 20.82 5.53
CA LEU A 78 4.41 20.39 6.43
C LEU A 78 3.55 19.29 5.79
N TRP A 79 3.19 19.46 4.52
CA TRP A 79 2.41 18.47 3.79
C TRP A 79 3.18 17.15 3.61
N THR A 80 4.49 17.21 3.38
CA THR A 80 5.35 16.03 3.27
C THR A 80 5.38 15.24 4.59
N GLU A 81 5.35 15.91 5.75
CA GLU A 81 5.26 15.24 7.06
C GLU A 81 3.95 14.47 7.20
N VAL A 82 2.83 15.11 6.89
CA VAL A 82 1.50 14.45 6.89
C VAL A 82 1.48 13.25 5.93
N GLN A 83 2.08 13.36 4.75
CA GLN A 83 2.17 12.24 3.81
C GLN A 83 3.02 11.08 4.33
N LYS A 84 4.10 11.36 5.07
CA LYS A 84 4.92 10.32 5.71
C LYS A 84 4.10 9.56 6.76
N GLU A 85 3.39 10.28 7.62
CA GLU A 85 2.50 9.68 8.64
C GLU A 85 1.39 8.84 8.01
N PHE A 86 0.76 9.36 6.97
CA PHE A 86 -0.24 8.61 6.21
C PHE A 86 0.34 7.34 5.58
N THR A 87 1.55 7.41 5.02
CA THR A 87 2.22 6.27 4.41
C THR A 87 2.61 5.17 5.41
N GLU A 88 2.94 5.54 6.64
CA GLU A 88 3.14 4.57 7.73
C GLU A 88 1.81 4.02 8.23
N SER A 89 0.76 4.85 8.33
CA SER A 89 -0.59 4.37 8.64
C SER A 89 -1.11 3.35 7.61
N LEU A 90 -0.77 3.51 6.32
CA LEU A 90 -1.08 2.52 5.28
C LEU A 90 -0.38 1.16 5.50
N LYS A 91 0.80 1.15 6.13
CA LYS A 91 1.52 -0.08 6.48
C LYS A 91 0.74 -0.83 7.56
N ASP A 92 0.31 -0.13 8.60
CA ASP A 92 -0.44 -0.71 9.70
C ASP A 92 -1.83 -1.16 9.25
N TYR A 93 -2.47 -0.38 8.37
CA TYR A 93 -3.75 -0.74 7.77
C TYR A 93 -3.65 -2.04 6.94
N LYS A 94 -2.63 -2.18 6.10
CA LYS A 94 -2.35 -3.43 5.38
C LYS A 94 -2.10 -4.59 6.35
N TYR A 95 -1.36 -4.35 7.43
CA TYR A 95 -1.03 -5.38 8.41
C TYR A 95 -2.27 -5.99 9.07
N GLN A 96 -3.33 -5.21 9.30
CA GLN A 96 -4.60 -5.74 9.81
C GLN A 96 -5.17 -6.85 8.90
N PHE A 97 -5.11 -6.67 7.57
CA PHE A 97 -5.56 -7.70 6.64
C PHE A 97 -4.66 -8.94 6.63
N GLU A 98 -3.36 -8.78 6.90
CA GLU A 98 -2.44 -9.92 7.04
C GLU A 98 -2.78 -10.76 8.28
N ILE A 99 -3.12 -10.11 9.41
CA ILE A 99 -3.60 -10.80 10.61
C ILE A 99 -4.91 -11.53 10.33
N ILE A 100 -5.87 -10.88 9.64
CA ILE A 100 -7.14 -11.52 9.28
C ILE A 100 -6.89 -12.77 8.43
N LEU A 101 -6.02 -12.67 7.42
CA LEU A 101 -5.68 -13.80 6.54
C LEU A 101 -5.05 -14.96 7.31
N GLU A 102 -4.17 -14.65 8.27
CA GLU A 102 -3.59 -15.65 9.14
C GLU A 102 -4.65 -16.32 10.02
N GLY A 103 -5.60 -15.55 10.57
CA GLY A 103 -6.74 -16.07 11.32
C GLY A 103 -7.60 -17.02 10.49
N GLU A 104 -7.95 -16.65 9.25
CA GLU A 104 -8.73 -17.51 8.35
C GLU A 104 -8.04 -18.85 8.10
N LYS A 105 -6.73 -18.85 7.86
CA LYS A 105 -5.95 -20.07 7.65
C LYS A 105 -5.97 -20.99 8.86
N HIS A 106 -5.87 -20.45 10.07
CA HIS A 106 -5.94 -21.24 11.30
C HIS A 106 -7.32 -21.89 11.47
N VAL A 107 -8.39 -21.17 11.16
CA VAL A 107 -9.77 -21.70 11.19
C VAL A 107 -9.94 -22.85 10.19
N ASP A 108 -9.43 -22.69 8.97
CA ASP A 108 -9.54 -23.74 7.94
C ASP A 108 -8.74 -24.99 8.31
N GLN A 109 -7.56 -24.83 8.91
CA GLN A 109 -6.79 -25.96 9.45
C GLN A 109 -7.56 -26.70 10.55
N ALA A 110 -8.16 -25.97 11.50
CA ALA A 110 -8.95 -26.57 12.57
C ALA A 110 -10.20 -27.30 12.04
N ARG A 111 -10.90 -26.73 11.06
CA ARG A 111 -12.03 -27.39 10.38
C ARG A 111 -11.62 -28.67 9.67
N ASN A 112 -10.53 -28.62 8.90
CA ASN A 112 -10.01 -29.79 8.21
C ASN A 112 -9.60 -30.90 9.19
N HIS A 113 -9.01 -30.53 10.33
CA HIS A 113 -8.69 -31.48 11.38
C HIS A 113 -9.94 -32.12 11.99
N LEU A 114 -10.98 -31.33 12.28
CA LEU A 114 -12.26 -31.83 12.79
C LEU A 114 -12.89 -32.82 11.80
N ILE A 115 -13.01 -32.44 10.52
CA ILE A 115 -13.55 -33.32 9.47
C ILE A 115 -12.76 -34.63 9.39
N ALA A 116 -11.43 -34.57 9.47
CA ALA A 116 -10.59 -35.76 9.45
C ALA A 116 -10.76 -36.67 10.69
N CYS A 117 -11.14 -36.10 11.84
CA CYS A 117 -11.50 -36.85 13.05
C CYS A 117 -12.88 -37.51 12.90
N GLU A 118 -13.89 -36.75 12.46
CA GLU A 118 -15.26 -37.26 12.22
C GLU A 118 -15.26 -38.39 11.18
N GLN A 119 -14.48 -38.25 10.09
CA GLN A 119 -14.32 -39.31 9.09
C GLN A 119 -13.63 -40.56 9.62
N ARG A 120 -12.77 -40.43 10.65
CA ARG A 120 -12.16 -41.58 11.32
C ARG A 120 -13.18 -42.27 12.22
N GLU A 121 -13.98 -41.50 12.96
CA GLU A 121 -15.03 -42.03 13.83
C GLU A 121 -16.11 -42.77 13.05
N ASN A 122 -16.60 -42.20 11.94
CA ASN A 122 -17.63 -42.82 11.08
C ASN A 122 -17.19 -44.13 10.37
N LYS A 123 -15.91 -44.50 10.45
CA LYS A 123 -15.37 -45.76 9.91
C LYS A 123 -15.32 -46.89 10.94
N PHE A 124 -15.62 -46.59 12.21
CA PHE A 124 -15.78 -47.57 13.28
C PHE A 124 -17.27 -47.77 13.58
#